data_AF-A0A5P1V3D2-F1
#
_entry.id   AF-A0A5P1V3D2-F1
#
_cell.length_a   1.000
_cell.length_b   1.000
_cell.length_c   1.000
_cell.angle_alpha   90.00
_cell.angle_beta   90.00
_cell.angle_gamma   90.00
#
_symmetry.space_group_name_H-M   'P 1'
#
loop_
_entity.id
_entity.type
_entity.pdbx_description
1 polymer ?
#
loop_
_entity_poly.entity_id
_entity_poly.type
_entity_poly.pdbx_seq_one_letter_code
_entity_poly.pdbx_strand_id
1 'polypeptide(L)'
;MKLRIEFWGQEFYANMIVGAIGGFLIAVASSLGGFGGGPFVVPLMTVIMGLPIYVVVGSSLLAIFFNTLMASSRYFLFGQTDLLLFAVMAVGAIAGGFIGPRIAKRLSPIWVKRVAAIGITYLGLKLLNILP
;
A
#
# COMPACT_ATOMS: atom_id res chain seq x y z
N MET A 1 5.03 -15.13 19.05
CA MET A 1 6.14 -15.85 18.38
C MET A 1 6.92 -14.82 17.57
N LYS A 2 8.08 -14.40 18.07
CA LYS A 2 8.98 -13.47 17.36
C LYS A 2 9.84 -14.31 16.44
N LEU A 3 9.62 -14.21 15.13
CA LEU A 3 10.49 -14.84 14.14
C LEU A 3 11.70 -13.93 13.92
N ARG A 4 12.89 -14.51 14.09
CA ARG A 4 14.18 -13.90 13.74
C ARG A 4 14.38 -14.11 12.25
N ILE A 5 14.24 -13.04 11.47
CA ILE A 5 14.45 -13.05 10.03
C ILE A 5 15.75 -12.30 9.77
N GLU A 6 16.73 -12.99 9.19
CA GLU A 6 18.01 -12.41 8.81
C GLU A 6 17.92 -11.98 7.36
N PHE A 7 18.01 -10.66 7.11
CA PHE A 7 17.95 -10.12 5.75
C PHE A 7 19.16 -9.21 5.55
N TRP A 8 20.08 -9.60 4.67
CA TRP A 8 21.33 -8.87 4.38
C TRP A 8 22.19 -8.57 5.63
N GLY A 9 22.33 -9.54 6.55
CA GLY A 9 23.18 -9.42 7.74
C GLY A 9 22.61 -8.52 8.86
N GLN A 10 21.34 -8.11 8.73
CA GLN A 10 20.58 -7.44 9.79
C GLN A 10 19.48 -8.37 10.29
N GLU A 11 19.36 -8.48 11.60
CA GLU A 11 18.39 -9.37 12.25
C GLU A 11 17.15 -8.61 12.67
N PHE A 12 16.00 -9.09 12.22
CA PHE A 12 14.71 -8.48 12.50
C PHE A 12 13.80 -9.43 13.26
N TYR A 13 13.14 -8.91 14.28
CA TYR A 13 12.16 -9.65 15.06
C TYR A 13 10.77 -9.33 14.56
N ALA A 14 10.20 -10.19 13.70
CA ALA A 14 8.84 -10.06 13.22
C ALA A 14 7.88 -10.80 14.16
N ASN A 15 6.93 -10.08 14.76
CA ASN A 15 5.84 -10.72 15.50
C ASN A 15 4.76 -11.19 14.51
N MET A 16 4.84 -12.45 14.08
CA MET A 16 3.98 -12.99 13.02
C MET A 16 2.50 -13.02 13.39
N ILE A 17 2.19 -13.17 14.69
CA ILE A 17 0.82 -13.11 15.22
C ILE A 17 0.22 -11.71 15.03
N VAL A 18 1.01 -10.67 15.32
CA VAL A 18 0.56 -9.28 15.16
C VAL A 18 0.41 -8.93 13.69
N GLY A 19 1.32 -9.40 12.84
CA GLY A 19 1.21 -9.26 11.38
C GLY A 19 -0.03 -9.96 10.81
N ALA A 20 -0.32 -11.19 11.25
CA ALA A 20 -1.48 -11.95 10.77
C ALA A 20 -2.81 -11.33 11.23
N ILE A 21 -2.95 -11.01 12.52
CA ILE A 21 -4.17 -10.41 13.06
C ILE A 21 -4.36 -9.00 12.50
N GLY A 22 -3.31 -8.17 12.51
CA GLY A 22 -3.36 -6.81 11.97
C GLY A 22 -3.64 -6.80 10.47
N GLY A 23 -2.97 -7.68 9.72
CA GLY A 23 -3.19 -7.83 8.28
C GLY A 23 -4.60 -8.30 7.95
N PHE A 24 -5.15 -9.25 8.73
CA PHE A 24 -6.53 -9.71 8.57
C PHE A 24 -7.55 -8.59 8.85
N LEU A 25 -7.40 -7.84 9.94
CA LEU A 25 -8.28 -6.72 10.27
C LEU A 25 -8.24 -5.63 9.18
N ILE A 26 -7.03 -5.31 8.70
CA ILE A 26 -6.85 -4.36 7.59
C ILE A 26 -7.51 -4.88 6.33
N ALA A 27 -7.36 -6.17 6.00
CA ALA A 27 -7.95 -6.78 4.82
C ALA A 27 -9.48 -6.71 4.86
N VAL A 28 -10.10 -7.04 6.00
CA VAL A 28 -11.56 -6.93 6.19
C VAL A 28 -11.99 -5.47 6.05
N ALA A 29 -11.37 -4.54 6.77
CA ALA A 29 -11.73 -3.12 6.73
C ALA A 29 -11.59 -2.52 5.32
N SER A 30 -10.51 -2.88 4.63
CA SER A 30 -10.23 -2.40 3.26
C SER A 30 -11.17 -3.03 2.23
N SER A 31 -11.52 -4.31 2.40
CA SER A 31 -12.49 -4.98 1.53
C SER A 31 -13.91 -4.42 1.71
N LEU A 32 -14.29 -4.05 2.94
CA LEU A 32 -15.57 -3.39 3.21
C LEU A 32 -15.59 -1.96 2.65
N GLY A 33 -14.46 -1.25 2.74
CA GLY A 33 -14.34 0.13 2.25
C GLY A 33 -14.09 0.26 0.74
N GLY A 34 -13.76 -0.83 0.04
CA GLY A 34 -13.51 -0.83 -1.41
C GLY A 34 -12.18 -0.18 -1.84
N PHE A 35 -11.41 0.40 -0.93
CA PHE A 35 -10.06 0.91 -1.18
C PHE A 35 -9.05 -0.20 -0.82
N GLY A 36 -8.32 -0.76 -1.80
CA GLY A 36 -7.36 -1.85 -1.52
C GLY A 36 -6.39 -1.49 -0.39
N GLY A 37 -6.17 -2.40 0.57
CA GLY A 37 -5.54 -2.12 1.89
C GLY A 37 -4.06 -1.75 1.91
N GLY A 38 -3.45 -1.51 0.75
CA GLY A 38 -2.03 -1.16 0.60
C GLY A 38 -1.53 0.00 1.50
N PRO A 39 -2.28 1.12 1.63
CA PRO A 39 -1.86 2.25 2.47
C PRO A 39 -1.72 1.91 3.96
N PHE A 40 -2.41 0.87 4.44
CA PHE A 40 -2.43 0.49 5.86
C PHE A 40 -1.42 -0.64 6.18
N VAL A 41 -1.10 -1.48 5.19
CA VAL A 41 -0.12 -2.57 5.34
C VAL A 41 1.29 -2.03 5.61
N VAL A 42 1.70 -0.95 4.95
CA VAL A 42 3.04 -0.36 5.14
C VAL A 42 3.24 0.19 6.57
N PRO A 43 2.32 1.00 7.14
CA PRO A 43 2.38 1.40 8.56
C PRO A 43 2.35 0.23 9.54
N LEU A 44 1.54 -0.82 9.29
CA LEU A 44 1.50 -2.01 10.14
C LEU A 44 2.89 -2.66 10.22
N MET A 45 3.53 -2.89 9.08
CA MET A 45 4.83 -3.55 9.03
C MET A 45 5.96 -2.66 9.57
N THR A 46 5.95 -1.36 9.29
CA THR A 46 7.02 -0.44 9.73
C THR A 46 6.88 0.01 11.17
N VAL A 47 5.68 0.43 11.62
CA VAL A 47 5.47 1.03 12.94
C VAL A 47 5.15 -0.02 14.00
N ILE A 48 4.29 -0.99 13.67
CA ILE A 48 3.82 -1.99 14.65
C ILE A 48 4.77 -3.18 14.72
N MET A 49 5.24 -3.69 13.57
CA MET A 49 6.18 -4.82 13.53
C MET A 49 7.65 -4.40 13.62
N GLY A 50 7.97 -3.10 13.46
CA GLY A 50 9.33 -2.58 13.53
C GLY A 50 10.25 -3.09 12.40
N LEU A 51 9.68 -3.52 11.27
CA LEU A 51 10.44 -4.06 10.16
C LEU A 51 11.19 -2.94 9.39
N PRO A 52 12.36 -3.25 8.82
CA PRO A 52 13.16 -2.30 8.07
C PRO A 52 12.38 -1.88 6.81
N ILE A 53 12.32 -0.57 6.57
CA ILE A 53 11.57 0.03 5.46
C ILE A 53 11.92 -0.60 4.10
N TYR A 54 13.19 -0.95 3.87
CA TYR A 54 13.64 -1.51 2.60
C TYR A 54 12.96 -2.85 2.26
N VAL A 55 12.79 -3.72 3.26
CA VAL A 55 12.12 -5.02 3.10
C VAL A 55 10.61 -4.83 2.97
N VAL A 56 10.04 -3.95 3.79
CA VAL A 56 8.59 -3.68 3.80
C VAL A 56 8.11 -3.10 2.47
N VAL A 57 8.87 -2.16 1.90
CA VAL A 57 8.51 -1.53 0.62
C VAL A 57 8.52 -2.54 -0.51
N GLY A 58 9.53 -3.42 -0.58
CA GLY A 58 9.61 -4.47 -1.60
C GLY A 58 8.49 -5.49 -1.50
N SER A 59 8.21 -6.01 -0.30
CA SER A 59 7.14 -7.00 -0.10
C SER A 59 5.75 -6.43 -0.35
N SER A 60 5.50 -5.18 0.07
CA SER A 60 4.21 -4.50 -0.15
C SER A 60 3.97 -4.21 -1.62
N LEU A 61 5.00 -3.80 -2.37
CA LEU A 61 4.89 -3.60 -3.82
C LEU A 61 4.50 -4.88 -4.55
N LEU A 62 5.08 -6.02 -4.17
CA LEU A 62 4.72 -7.31 -4.74
C LEU A 62 3.26 -7.68 -4.43
N ALA A 63 2.82 -7.47 -3.20
CA ALA A 63 1.43 -7.73 -2.81
C ALA A 63 0.44 -6.82 -3.57
N ILE A 64 0.77 -5.53 -3.70
CA ILE A 64 -0.03 -4.57 -4.47
C ILE A 64 -0.09 -4.99 -5.95
N PHE A 65 1.02 -5.44 -6.53
CA PHE A 65 1.05 -5.92 -7.91
C PHE A 65 0.05 -7.05 -8.16
N PHE A 66 0.07 -8.11 -7.34
CA PHE A 66 -0.89 -9.21 -7.47
C PHE A 66 -2.34 -8.77 -7.20
N ASN A 67 -2.55 -7.88 -6.23
CA ASN A 67 -3.87 -7.36 -5.94
C ASN A 67 -4.44 -6.54 -7.11
N THR A 68 -3.65 -5.66 -7.69
CA THR A 68 -4.04 -4.85 -8.86
C THR A 68 -4.25 -5.73 -10.10
N LEU A 69 -3.41 -6.75 -10.29
CA LEU A 69 -3.59 -7.71 -11.39
C LEU A 69 -4.93 -8.44 -11.26
N MET A 70 -5.23 -8.96 -10.07
CA MET A 70 -6.49 -9.66 -9.81
C MET A 70 -7.70 -8.74 -9.94
N ALA A 71 -7.63 -7.52 -9.39
CA ALA A 71 -8.67 -6.53 -9.52
C ALA A 71 -8.93 -6.19 -11.00
N SER A 72 -7.87 -5.89 -11.76
CA SER A 72 -7.98 -5.55 -13.19
C SER A 72 -8.60 -6.70 -13.99
N SER A 73 -8.15 -7.94 -13.77
CA SER A 73 -8.73 -9.12 -14.43
C SER A 73 -10.22 -9.30 -14.12
N ARG A 74 -10.64 -9.07 -12.86
CA ARG A 74 -12.07 -9.11 -12.51
C ARG A 74 -12.86 -8.04 -13.26
N TYR A 75 -12.38 -6.80 -13.31
CA TYR A 75 -13.06 -5.72 -14.05
C TYR A 75 -13.19 -6.03 -15.55
N PHE A 76 -12.17 -6.64 -16.15
CA PHE A 76 -12.23 -7.12 -17.54
C PHE A 76 -13.28 -8.23 -17.72
N LEU A 77 -13.34 -9.21 -16.82
CA LEU A 77 -14.30 -10.33 -16.89
C LEU A 77 -15.76 -9.88 -16.73
N PHE A 78 -16.02 -8.86 -15.92
CA PHE A 78 -17.38 -8.34 -15.70
C PHE A 78 -17.85 -7.38 -16.82
N GLY A 79 -17.04 -7.12 -17.85
CA GLY A 79 -17.42 -6.30 -19.02
C GLY A 79 -17.64 -4.81 -18.74
N GLN A 80 -17.32 -4.33 -17.52
CA GLN A 80 -17.47 -2.93 -17.10
C GLN A 80 -16.16 -2.14 -17.25
N THR A 81 -15.40 -2.40 -18.32
CA THR A 81 -14.11 -1.75 -18.55
C THR A 81 -14.20 -0.78 -19.71
N ASP A 82 -14.21 0.51 -19.39
CA ASP A 82 -13.89 1.54 -20.39
C ASP A 82 -12.39 1.46 -20.69
N LEU A 83 -12.05 0.97 -21.89
CA LEU A 83 -10.66 0.82 -22.33
C LEU A 83 -9.90 2.14 -22.32
N LEU A 84 -10.57 3.26 -22.58
CA LEU A 84 -9.94 4.58 -22.58
C LEU A 84 -9.52 4.95 -21.16
N LEU A 85 -10.42 4.77 -20.20
CA LEU A 85 -10.14 5.05 -18.79
C LEU A 85 -9.02 4.14 -18.27
N PHE A 86 -9.06 2.85 -18.62
CA PHE A 86 -8.02 1.88 -18.26
C PHE A 86 -6.65 2.30 -18.80
N ALA A 87 -6.56 2.70 -20.08
CA ALA A 87 -5.30 3.14 -20.69
C ALA A 87 -4.74 4.40 -20.02
N VAL A 88 -5.58 5.40 -19.74
CA VAL A 88 -5.16 6.63 -19.04
C VAL A 88 -4.67 6.32 -17.63
N MET A 89 -5.39 5.48 -16.89
CA MET A 89 -4.99 5.05 -15.55
C MET A 89 -3.70 4.24 -15.57
N ALA A 90 -3.50 3.36 -16.54
CA ALA A 90 -2.28 2.56 -16.69
C ALA A 90 -1.06 3.45 -16.93
N VAL A 91 -1.16 4.42 -17.84
CA VAL A 91 -0.07 5.38 -18.10
C VAL A 91 0.22 6.21 -16.85
N GLY A 92 -0.82 6.71 -16.18
CA GLY A 92 -0.68 7.45 -14.92
C GLY A 92 -0.02 6.64 -13.81
N ALA A 93 -0.40 5.36 -13.65
CA ALA A 93 0.18 4.46 -12.66
C ALA A 93 1.64 4.13 -12.94
N ILE A 94 1.99 3.85 -14.21
CA ILE A 94 3.38 3.60 -14.63
C ILE A 94 4.23 4.85 -14.40
N ALA A 95 3.78 6.01 -14.90
CA ALA A 95 4.49 7.27 -14.72
C ALA A 95 4.67 7.62 -13.22
N GLY A 96 3.60 7.48 -12.43
CA GLY A 96 3.63 7.70 -10.98
C GLY A 96 4.57 6.74 -10.24
N GLY A 97 4.59 5.45 -10.61
CA GLY A 97 5.47 4.44 -10.03
C GLY A 97 6.95 4.69 -10.34
N PHE A 98 7.27 5.28 -11.50
CA PHE A 98 8.63 5.66 -11.86
C PHE A 98 9.07 7.02 -11.29
N ILE A 99 8.18 8.01 -11.28
CA ILE A 99 8.51 9.38 -10.88
C ILE A 99 8.44 9.53 -9.35
N GLY A 100 7.44 8.94 -8.70
CA GLY A 100 7.19 9.05 -7.26
C GLY A 100 8.40 8.71 -6.39
N PRO A 101 9.02 7.52 -6.55
CA PRO A 101 10.21 7.15 -5.78
C PRO A 101 11.42 8.07 -6.04
N ARG A 102 11.58 8.59 -7.27
CA ARG A 102 12.67 9.51 -7.62
C ARG A 102 12.49 10.86 -6.92
N ILE A 103 11.26 11.37 -6.85
CA ILE A 103 10.94 12.59 -6.09
C ILE A 103 11.10 12.35 -4.59
N ALA A 104 10.58 11.23 -4.08
CA ALA A 104 10.65 10.89 -2.66
C ALA A 104 12.10 10.78 -2.15
N LYS A 105 13.03 10.29 -2.97
CA LYS A 105 14.47 10.23 -2.64
C LYS A 105 15.13 11.61 -2.51
N ARG A 106 14.58 12.66 -3.15
CA ARG A 106 15.11 14.03 -3.11
C ARG A 106 14.50 14.88 -1.99
N LEU A 107 13.41 14.41 -1.38
CA LEU A 107 12.72 15.10 -0.29
C LEU A 107 13.18 14.58 1.06
N SER A 108 13.13 15.43 2.10
CA SER A 108 13.39 14.97 3.46
C SER A 108 12.32 13.96 3.91
N PRO A 109 12.69 12.90 4.67
CA PRO A 109 11.76 11.87 5.13
C PRO A 109 10.53 12.40 5.87
N ILE A 110 10.65 13.57 6.52
CA ILE A 110 9.56 14.23 7.22
C ILE A 110 8.46 14.71 6.26
N TRP A 111 8.85 15.23 5.10
CA TRP A 111 7.92 15.73 4.08
C TRP A 111 7.21 14.58 3.37
N VAL A 112 7.93 13.50 3.07
CA VAL A 112 7.32 12.29 2.48
C VAL A 112 6.26 11.71 3.40
N LYS A 113 6.56 11.59 4.71
CA LYS A 113 5.57 11.14 5.71
C LYS A 113 4.38 12.10 5.81
N ARG A 114 4.60 13.41 5.84
CA ARG A 114 3.53 14.42 5.93
C ARG A 114 2.60 14.38 4.73
N VAL A 115 3.14 14.33 3.50
CA VAL A 115 2.34 14.27 2.27
C VAL A 115 1.50 12.99 2.24
N ALA A 116 2.09 11.85 2.61
CA ALA A 116 1.35 10.59 2.70
C ALA A 116 0.23 10.64 3.75
N ALA A 117 0.51 11.19 4.93
CA ALA A 117 -0.49 11.34 6.00
C ALA A 117 -1.65 12.24 5.55
N ILE A 118 -1.35 13.41 4.98
CA ILE A 118 -2.37 14.34 4.46
C ILE A 118 -3.22 13.67 3.39
N GLY A 119 -2.59 12.94 2.45
CA GLY A 119 -3.32 12.22 1.40
C GLY A 119 -4.27 11.16 1.94
N ILE A 120 -3.83 10.36 2.91
CA ILE A 120 -4.66 9.33 3.56
C ILE A 120 -5.79 9.98 4.36
N THR A 121 -5.53 11.06 5.11
CA THR A 121 -6.56 11.79 5.85
C THR A 121 -7.59 12.40 4.91
N TYR A 122 -7.17 13.01 3.81
CA TYR A 122 -8.06 13.57 2.79
C TYR A 122 -8.95 12.49 2.16
N LEU A 123 -8.36 11.35 1.76
CA LEU A 123 -9.11 10.19 1.26
C LEU A 123 -10.13 9.69 2.29
N GLY A 124 -9.73 9.56 3.56
CA GLY A 124 -10.62 9.15 4.64
C GLY A 124 -11.80 10.11 4.82
N LEU A 125 -11.56 11.42 4.79
CA LEU A 125 -12.61 12.44 4.91
C LEU A 125 -13.58 12.43 3.71
N LYS A 126 -13.05 12.21 2.50
CA LYS A 126 -13.87 12.09 1.29
C LYS A 126 -14.73 10.83 1.30
N LEU A 127 -14.19 9.70 1.77
CA LEU A 127 -14.94 8.45 1.91
C LEU A 127 -16.04 8.54 2.97
N LEU A 128 -15.83 9.32 4.03
CA LEU A 128 -16.85 9.61 5.05
C LEU A 128 -17.90 10.63 4.57
N ASN A 129 -17.81 11.12 3.33
CA ASN A 129 -18.71 12.13 2.75
C ASN A 129 -18.78 13.43 3.58
N ILE A 130 -17.71 13.73 4.34
CA ILE A 130 -17.58 14.95 5.15
C ILE A 130 -17.04 16.10 4.29
N LEU A 131 -16.34 15.78 3.20
CA LEU A 131 -15.86 16.72 2.18
C LEU A 131 -16.67 16.51 0.88
N PRO A 132 -17.06 17.60 0.18
CA PRO A 132 -17.73 17.52 -1.12
C PRO A 132 -16.83 16.95 -2.23
#